data_AF-A0A0B2QEH8-F1
#
_entry.id   AF-A0A0B2QEH8-F1
#
_cell.length_a   1.000
_cell.length_b   1.000
_cell.length_c   1.000
_cell.angle_alpha   90.00
_cell.angle_beta   90.00
_cell.angle_gamma   90.00
#
_symmetry.space_group_name_H-M   'P 1'
#
loop_
_entity.id
_entity.type
_entity.pdbx_description
1 polymer ?
#
loop_
_entity_poly.entity_id
_entity_poly.type
_entity_poly.pdbx_seq_one_letter_code
_entity_poly.pdbx_strand_id
1 'polypeptide(L)'
;MVSISKVTLVLYVLIMVLLGLQMKGTESEVLPSKVKDGLLPSKVNIEITNHLTMKYLVVHCKDKHHDLGSQLLNVGETYNFSVRPNLFKDVTLYFCRFVWYGAVRYFDIYRQDRD
;
A
#
# COMPACT_ATOMS: atom_id res chain seq x y z
N MET A 1 -4.34 -50.23 31.77
CA MET A 1 -3.55 -49.80 30.60
C MET A 1 -4.49 -49.04 29.68
N VAL A 2 -4.45 -47.70 29.70
CA VAL A 2 -5.41 -46.87 28.95
C VAL A 2 -5.01 -46.90 27.46
N SER A 3 -5.89 -47.40 26.60
CA SER A 3 -5.67 -47.41 25.15
C SER A 3 -5.93 -46.01 24.60
N ILE A 4 -4.86 -45.28 24.30
CA ILE A 4 -4.95 -43.92 23.76
C ILE A 4 -5.33 -44.05 22.28
N SER A 5 -6.51 -43.55 21.93
CA SER A 5 -6.98 -43.50 20.54
C SER A 5 -6.06 -42.64 19.68
N LYS A 6 -5.92 -43.00 18.39
CA LYS A 6 -5.22 -42.16 17.42
C LYS A 6 -5.80 -40.74 17.36
N VAL A 7 -7.11 -40.60 17.57
CA VAL A 7 -7.81 -39.30 17.63
C VAL A 7 -7.33 -38.46 18.81
N THR A 8 -7.21 -39.06 20.01
CA THR A 8 -6.68 -38.37 21.20
C THR A 8 -5.21 -37.96 21.03
N LEU A 9 -4.42 -38.75 20.29
CA LEU A 9 -3.02 -38.44 19.98
C LEU A 9 -2.92 -37.25 19.01
N VAL A 10 -3.75 -37.22 17.98
CA VAL A 10 -3.82 -36.11 17.00
C VAL A 10 -4.27 -34.81 17.66
N LEU A 11 -5.30 -34.86 18.51
CA LEU A 11 -5.76 -33.69 19.28
C LEU A 11 -4.68 -33.14 20.20
N TYR A 12 -3.95 -34.00 20.92
CA TYR A 12 -2.86 -33.57 21.80
C TYR A 12 -1.73 -32.87 21.02
N VAL A 13 -1.33 -33.42 19.86
CA VAL A 13 -0.31 -32.79 19.01
C VAL A 13 -0.76 -31.43 18.48
N LEU A 14 -2.01 -31.31 18.01
CA LEU A 14 -2.59 -30.04 17.57
C LEU A 14 -2.58 -28.99 18.69
N ILE A 15 -2.97 -29.38 19.91
CA ILE A 15 -2.95 -28.48 21.07
C ILE A 15 -1.53 -28.03 21.40
N MET A 16 -0.53 -28.92 21.36
CA MET A 16 0.87 -28.56 21.61
C MET A 16 1.44 -27.62 20.54
N VAL A 17 1.06 -27.79 19.27
CA VAL A 17 1.44 -26.86 18.19
C VAL A 17 0.81 -25.48 18.37
N LEU A 18 -0.48 -25.42 18.72
CA LEU A 18 -1.21 -24.16 18.97
C LEU A 18 -0.64 -23.40 20.18
N LEU A 19 -0.26 -24.12 21.25
CA LEU A 19 0.39 -23.52 22.42
C LEU A 19 1.82 -23.07 22.11
N GLY A 20 2.57 -23.85 21.32
CA GLY A 20 3.93 -23.50 20.88
C GLY A 20 4.00 -22.26 19.97
N LEU A 21 2.94 -22.00 19.19
CA LEU A 21 2.81 -20.81 18.34
C LEU A 21 2.69 -19.49 19.10
N GLN A 22 2.40 -19.51 20.41
CA GLN A 22 2.30 -18.31 21.24
C GLN A 22 3.65 -17.90 21.86
N MET A 23 4.69 -18.75 21.75
CA MET A 23 6.03 -18.44 22.27
C MET A 23 6.86 -17.72 21.21
N LYS A 24 6.50 -16.49 20.86
CA LYS A 24 7.44 -15.54 20.26
C LYS A 24 7.59 -14.37 21.23
N GLY A 25 8.71 -14.41 21.96
CA GLY A 25 9.08 -13.42 22.96
C GLY A 25 9.09 -12.01 22.39
N THR A 26 8.62 -11.07 23.20
CA THR A 26 8.71 -9.64 23.00
C THR A 26 10.17 -9.20 23.01
N GLU A 27 10.67 -8.73 21.87
CA GLU A 27 11.79 -7.80 21.80
C GLU A 27 11.33 -6.58 21.02
N SER A 28 11.34 -5.43 21.70
CA SER A 28 11.06 -4.13 21.11
C SER A 28 12.25 -3.72 20.26
N GLU A 29 12.10 -3.75 18.93
CA GLU A 29 12.99 -3.05 18.00
C GLU A 29 12.17 -2.23 17.01
N VAL A 30 12.49 -0.94 16.93
CA VAL A 30 12.03 -0.01 15.91
C VAL A 30 12.52 -0.53 14.56
N LEU A 31 11.67 -1.21 13.79
CA LEU A 31 12.08 -1.83 12.53
C LEU A 31 12.02 -0.80 11.39
N PRO A 32 13.17 -0.38 10.82
CA PRO A 32 13.18 0.36 9.57
C PRO A 32 12.69 -0.57 8.45
N SER A 33 11.91 0.01 7.53
CA SER A 33 11.49 -0.56 6.25
C SER A 33 12.44 -1.62 5.66
N LYS A 34 12.19 -2.91 5.94
CA LYS A 34 12.53 -4.07 5.10
C LYS A 34 12.08 -5.38 5.77
N VAL A 35 10.79 -5.66 5.74
CA VAL A 35 10.33 -7.06 5.73
C VAL A 35 10.03 -7.40 4.28
N LYS A 36 10.98 -8.09 3.64
CA LYS A 36 10.78 -8.82 2.40
C LYS A 36 10.22 -10.19 2.80
N ASP A 37 8.92 -10.38 2.69
CA ASP A 37 8.32 -11.71 2.61
C ASP A 37 7.08 -11.63 1.71
N GLY A 38 7.01 -12.54 0.74
CA GLY A 38 6.18 -12.48 -0.47
C GLY A 38 4.68 -12.63 -0.28
N LEU A 39 4.10 -11.97 0.72
CA LEU A 39 2.67 -12.01 1.02
C LEU A 39 1.93 -10.70 0.65
N LEU A 40 2.60 -9.55 0.72
CA LEU A 40 1.98 -8.24 0.47
C LEU A 40 2.72 -7.49 -0.65
N PRO A 41 2.00 -6.74 -1.51
CA PRO A 41 2.61 -5.99 -2.59
C PRO A 41 3.36 -4.80 -1.99
N SER A 42 4.46 -4.45 -2.65
CA SER A 42 5.31 -3.35 -2.19
C SER A 42 4.57 -2.02 -2.25
N LYS A 43 4.81 -1.17 -1.25
CA LYS A 43 4.29 0.20 -1.23
C LYS A 43 4.94 1.00 -2.37
N VAL A 44 4.14 1.70 -3.15
CA VAL A 44 4.57 2.59 -4.23
C VAL A 44 4.45 4.03 -3.76
N ASN A 45 5.48 4.83 -3.99
CA ASN A 45 5.46 6.27 -3.72
C ASN A 45 5.29 7.01 -5.06
N ILE A 46 4.34 7.94 -5.10
CA ILE A 46 4.03 8.76 -6.25
C ILE A 46 4.38 10.19 -5.89
N GLU A 47 5.12 10.85 -6.77
CA GLU A 47 5.56 12.23 -6.61
C GLU A 47 5.18 13.03 -7.86
N ILE A 48 4.63 14.21 -7.64
CA ILE A 48 4.18 15.14 -8.67
C ILE A 48 4.85 16.47 -8.40
N THR A 49 5.85 16.81 -9.20
CA THR A 49 6.60 18.07 -9.07
C THR A 49 6.18 19.05 -10.17
N ASN A 50 5.87 20.28 -9.78
CA ASN A 50 5.51 21.32 -10.75
C ASN A 50 6.77 21.99 -11.34
N HIS A 51 7.13 21.62 -12.58
CA HIS A 51 8.21 22.26 -13.34
C HIS A 51 7.71 23.26 -14.40
N LEU A 52 6.44 23.68 -14.35
CA LEU A 52 5.91 24.65 -15.30
C LEU A 52 6.53 26.04 -15.09
N THR A 53 6.85 26.74 -16.19
CA THR A 53 7.41 28.10 -16.12
C THR A 53 6.35 29.10 -15.67
N MET A 54 6.54 29.70 -14.49
CA MET A 54 5.68 30.75 -13.91
C MET A 54 4.17 30.40 -13.86
N LYS A 55 3.84 29.12 -13.64
CA LYS A 55 2.44 28.68 -13.50
C LYS A 55 2.28 27.84 -12.24
N TYR A 56 1.29 28.19 -11.43
CA TYR A 56 0.80 27.27 -10.41
C TYR A 56 0.06 26.11 -11.08
N LEU A 57 0.12 24.96 -10.45
CA LEU A 57 -0.52 23.74 -10.90
C LEU A 57 -1.47 23.24 -9.81
N VAL A 58 -2.75 23.10 -10.13
CA VAL A 58 -3.71 22.41 -9.26
C VAL A 58 -3.81 20.97 -9.70
N VAL A 59 -3.54 20.05 -8.77
CA VAL A 59 -3.60 18.61 -8.99
C VAL A 59 -4.70 18.03 -8.11
N HIS A 60 -5.65 17.31 -8.70
CA HIS A 60 -6.68 16.58 -7.96
C HIS A 60 -6.57 15.10 -8.29
N CYS A 61 -6.14 14.29 -7.32
CA CYS A 61 -5.93 12.86 -7.48
C CYS A 61 -6.99 12.03 -6.76
N LYS A 62 -7.38 10.90 -7.34
CA LYS A 62 -8.25 9.91 -6.69
C LYS A 62 -8.10 8.52 -7.30
N ASP A 63 -8.56 7.52 -6.56
CA ASP A 63 -8.87 6.20 -7.10
C ASP A 63 -10.41 6.02 -7.20
N LYS A 64 -10.88 4.77 -7.31
CA LYS A 64 -12.32 4.43 -7.34
C LYS A 64 -13.05 4.73 -6.02
N HIS A 65 -12.35 4.69 -4.89
CA HIS A 65 -12.91 4.63 -3.53
C HIS A 65 -12.46 5.78 -2.61
N HIS A 66 -11.35 6.45 -2.95
CA HIS A 66 -10.65 7.42 -2.13
C HIS A 66 -10.32 8.64 -2.98
N ASP A 67 -10.82 9.78 -2.53
CA ASP A 67 -10.48 11.07 -3.10
C ASP A 67 -9.38 11.71 -2.23
N LEU A 68 -8.22 12.02 -2.84
CA LEU A 68 -7.10 12.65 -2.15
C LEU A 68 -7.22 14.18 -2.09
N GLY A 69 -8.25 14.74 -2.73
CA GLY A 69 -8.51 16.16 -2.81
C GLY A 69 -7.63 16.88 -3.83
N SER A 70 -7.74 18.21 -3.81
CA SER A 70 -6.96 19.12 -4.66
C SER A 70 -5.77 19.70 -3.91
N GLN A 71 -4.62 19.74 -4.58
CA GLN A 71 -3.38 20.34 -4.09
C GLN A 71 -2.92 21.43 -5.06
N LEU A 72 -2.61 22.61 -4.52
CA LEU A 72 -2.00 23.69 -5.28
C LEU A 72 -0.48 23.57 -5.15
N LEU A 73 0.22 23.55 -6.28
CA LEU A 73 1.68 23.49 -6.35
C LEU A 73 2.22 24.75 -7.02
N ASN A 74 3.02 25.51 -6.29
CA ASN A 74 3.89 26.54 -6.86
C ASN A 74 5.01 25.89 -7.69
N VAL A 75 5.74 26.71 -8.45
CA VAL A 75 6.87 26.24 -9.25
C VAL A 75 7.94 25.65 -8.32
N GLY A 76 8.35 24.41 -8.60
CA GLY A 76 9.32 23.65 -7.80
C GLY A 76 8.73 22.85 -6.64
N GLU A 77 7.45 23.05 -6.30
CA GLU A 77 6.80 22.27 -5.23
C GLU A 77 6.44 20.85 -5.69
N THR A 78 6.47 19.93 -4.74
CA THR A 78 6.15 18.52 -4.95
C THR A 78 4.99 18.09 -4.07
N TYR A 79 3.95 17.55 -4.67
CA TYR A 79 2.94 16.76 -3.99
C TYR A 79 3.33 15.29 -4.02
N ASN A 80 3.26 14.60 -2.88
CA ASN A 80 3.50 13.17 -2.83
C ASN A 80 2.41 12.45 -2.05
N PHE A 81 2.21 11.19 -2.40
CA PHE A 81 1.41 10.25 -1.65
C PHE A 81 1.90 8.83 -1.94
N SER A 82 1.42 7.88 -1.15
CA SER A 82 1.79 6.50 -1.34
C SER A 82 0.59 5.60 -1.43
N VAL A 83 0.72 4.56 -2.24
CA VAL A 83 -0.31 3.57 -2.47
C VAL A 83 0.24 2.19 -2.16
N ARG A 84 -0.63 1.31 -1.66
CA ARG A 84 -0.35 -0.13 -1.62
C ARG A 84 -1.24 -0.78 -2.67
N PRO A 85 -0.66 -1.44 -3.68
CA PRO A 85 -1.45 -2.13 -4.70
C PRO A 85 -2.34 -3.20 -4.06
N ASN A 86 -3.43 -3.56 -4.74
CA ASN A 86 -4.32 -4.61 -4.25
C ASN A 86 -3.72 -5.99 -4.54
N LEU A 87 -3.98 -6.97 -3.69
CA LEU A 87 -3.56 -8.37 -3.91
C LEU A 87 -4.52 -9.16 -4.80
N PHE A 88 -5.72 -8.62 -5.03
CA PHE A 88 -6.84 -9.35 -5.62
C PHE A 88 -7.09 -8.91 -7.08
N LYS A 89 -8.23 -9.34 -7.63
CA LYS A 89 -8.59 -9.21 -9.05
C LYS A 89 -8.66 -7.75 -9.56
N ASP A 90 -8.89 -6.78 -8.68
CA ASP A 90 -9.05 -5.38 -9.06
C ASP A 90 -7.70 -4.65 -9.12
N VAL A 91 -7.41 -4.04 -10.26
CA VAL A 91 -6.21 -3.22 -10.48
C VAL A 91 -6.32 -1.92 -9.69
N THR A 92 -5.34 -1.63 -8.84
CA THR A 92 -5.21 -0.29 -8.24
C THR A 92 -4.87 0.73 -9.31
N LEU A 93 -5.74 1.72 -9.48
CA LEU A 93 -5.61 2.81 -10.44
C LEU A 93 -5.80 4.14 -9.71
N TYR A 94 -4.80 5.01 -9.80
CA TYR A 94 -4.93 6.41 -9.40
C TYR A 94 -4.81 7.29 -10.63
N PHE A 95 -5.77 8.20 -10.76
CA PHE A 95 -5.80 9.18 -11.83
C PHE A 95 -5.87 10.58 -11.24
N CYS A 96 -5.24 11.52 -11.91
CA CYS A 96 -5.18 12.90 -11.46
C CYS A 96 -5.60 13.86 -12.57
N ARG A 97 -6.36 14.88 -12.16
CA ARG A 97 -6.68 16.05 -12.97
C ARG A 97 -5.66 17.14 -12.67
N PHE A 98 -5.01 17.62 -13.71
CA PHE A 98 -4.03 18.69 -13.68
C PHE A 98 -4.62 19.94 -14.32
N VAL A 99 -4.57 21.06 -13.62
CA VAL A 99 -5.08 22.36 -14.09
C VAL A 99 -4.00 23.41 -13.93
N TRP A 100 -3.70 24.09 -15.02
CA TRP A 100 -2.85 25.27 -15.02
C TRP A 100 -3.40 26.29 -16.02
N TYR A 101 -2.79 27.48 -16.06
CA TYR A 101 -3.25 28.52 -16.97
C TYR A 101 -3.23 28.05 -18.43
N GLY A 102 -4.42 27.97 -19.02
CA GLY A 102 -4.67 27.63 -20.41
C GLY A 102 -4.88 26.15 -20.72
N ALA A 103 -4.86 25.25 -19.72
CA ALA A 103 -5.11 23.83 -19.99
C ALA A 103 -5.60 23.03 -18.77
N VAL A 104 -6.32 21.96 -19.11
CA VAL A 104 -6.71 20.89 -18.19
C VAL A 104 -6.29 19.57 -18.82
N ARG A 105 -5.61 18.71 -18.06
CA ARG A 105 -5.23 17.37 -18.50
C ARG A 105 -5.56 16.33 -17.43
N TYR A 106 -5.81 15.11 -17.87
CA TYR A 106 -6.06 13.96 -17.00
C TYR A 106 -5.03 12.90 -17.33
N PHE A 107 -4.47 12.27 -16.29
CA PHE A 107 -3.49 11.20 -16.44
C PHE A 107 -3.75 10.09 -15.43
N ASP A 108 -3.56 8.85 -15.87
CA ASP A 108 -3.47 7.68 -15.01
C ASP A 108 -2.05 7.65 -14.45
N ILE A 109 -1.85 8.32 -13.31
CA ILE A 109 -0.52 8.51 -12.71
C ILE A 109 0.08 7.21 -12.18
N TYR A 110 -0.76 6.22 -11.89
CA TYR A 110 -0.37 4.91 -11.40
C TYR A 110 -1.41 3.88 -11.78
N ARG A 111 -0.97 2.79 -12.39
CA ARG A 111 -1.80 1.65 -12.75
C ARG A 111 -1.04 0.37 -12.43
N GLN A 112 -1.55 -0.41 -11.51
CA GLN A 112 -0.84 -1.56 -10.93
C GLN A 112 -0.38 -2.63 -11.93
N ASP A 113 -1.04 -2.77 -13.07
CA ASP A 113 -0.65 -3.73 -14.12
C ASP A 113 0.41 -3.16 -15.11
N ARG A 114 0.70 -1.86 -15.03
CA ARG A 114 1.68 -1.15 -15.85
C ARG A 114 2.96 -0.82 -15.06
N ASP A 115 2.80 -0.38 -13.80
CA ASP A 115 3.85 0.20 -12.94
C ASP A 115 4.21 -0.72 -11.77
#